data_AF-A0A536YEI8-F1
#
_entry.id   AF-A0A536YEI8-F1
#
_cell.length_a   1.000
_cell.length_b   1.000
_cell.length_c   1.000
_cell.angle_alpha   90.00
_cell.angle_beta   90.00
_cell.angle_gamma   90.00
#
_symmetry.space_group_name_H-M   'P 1'
#
loop_
_entity.id
_entity.type
_entity.pdbx_description
1 polymer ?
#
loop_
_entity_poly.entity_id
_entity_poly.type
_entity_poly.pdbx_seq_one_letter_code
_entity_poly.pdbx_strand_id
1 'polypeptide(L)'
;MRTLALLLVLAAPAYADLYRWVDADSGSVKFSNLPPADPQLGAELLPYRGAPKPAAASSSSLVALEMRWRALVVQRAARSPQDMARDRGVLRQELETGALVEHLRAR
;
A
#
# COMPACT_ATOMS: atom_id res chain seq x y z
N MET A 1 2.56 -20.79 -20.83
CA MET A 1 3.62 -20.91 -19.81
C MET A 1 4.95 -20.24 -20.19
N ARG A 2 5.33 -20.12 -21.48
CA ARG A 2 6.62 -19.53 -21.89
C ARG A 2 6.70 -17.99 -21.86
N THR A 3 5.58 -17.30 -22.01
CA THR A 3 5.52 -15.82 -22.05
C THR A 3 5.62 -15.16 -20.68
N LEU A 4 5.18 -15.82 -19.61
CA LEU A 4 5.27 -15.32 -18.24
C LEU A 4 6.72 -15.29 -17.73
N ALA A 5 7.54 -16.25 -18.16
CA ALA A 5 8.94 -16.36 -17.77
C ALA A 5 9.80 -15.21 -18.33
N LEU A 6 9.44 -14.67 -19.50
CA LEU A 6 10.15 -13.51 -20.10
C LEU A 6 9.86 -12.20 -19.35
N LEU A 7 8.64 -12.02 -18.83
CA LEU A 7 8.25 -10.83 -18.06
C LEU A 7 8.95 -10.76 -16.69
N LEU A 8 9.29 -11.90 -16.09
CA LEU A 8 10.03 -11.97 -14.83
C LEU A 8 11.50 -11.56 -14.98
N VAL A 9 12.10 -11.71 -16.16
CA VAL A 9 13.51 -11.34 -16.41
C VAL A 9 13.67 -9.84 -16.66
N LEU A 10 12.61 -9.13 -17.09
CA LEU A 10 12.61 -7.67 -17.20
C LEU A 10 12.32 -6.94 -15.88
N ALA A 11 12.04 -7.65 -14.80
CA ALA A 11 12.08 -7.11 -13.45
C ALA A 11 13.55 -6.94 -13.02
N ALA A 12 14.29 -6.09 -13.73
CA ALA A 12 15.56 -5.60 -13.23
C ALA A 12 15.32 -5.01 -11.84
N PRO A 13 16.17 -5.31 -10.84
CA PRO A 13 16.08 -4.65 -9.56
C PRO A 13 16.31 -3.16 -9.80
N ALA A 14 15.24 -2.37 -9.78
CA ALA A 14 15.34 -0.94 -9.66
C ALA A 14 15.89 -0.68 -8.25
N TYR A 15 17.21 -0.72 -8.12
CA TYR A 15 17.92 -0.15 -6.98
C TYR A 15 17.64 1.34 -7.00
N ALA A 16 16.56 1.75 -6.34
CA ALA A 16 16.14 3.13 -6.26
C ALA A 16 17.00 3.82 -5.20
N ASP A 17 18.19 4.27 -5.57
CA ASP A 17 19.04 5.06 -4.69
C ASP A 17 18.28 6.35 -4.28
N LEU A 18 18.25 6.64 -2.98
CA LEU A 18 17.52 7.77 -2.41
C LEU A 18 18.50 8.86 -1.97
N TYR A 19 18.18 10.11 -2.25
CA TYR A 19 18.87 11.24 -1.65
C TYR A 19 18.36 11.46 -0.24
N ARG A 20 19.30 11.60 0.69
CA ARG A 20 19.06 11.97 2.08
C ARG A 20 19.78 13.26 2.40
N TRP A 21 19.10 14.18 3.05
CA TRP A 21 19.72 15.38 3.62
C TRP A 21 19.00 15.80 4.90
N VAL A 22 19.65 16.66 5.68
CA VAL A 22 19.06 17.30 6.85
C VAL A 22 18.52 18.65 6.41
N ASP A 23 17.24 18.90 6.69
CA ASP A 23 16.61 20.18 6.47
C ASP A 23 17.10 21.20 7.51
N ALA A 24 17.68 22.30 7.05
CA ALA A 24 18.27 23.31 7.94
C ALA A 24 17.21 24.01 8.81
N ASP A 25 15.99 24.17 8.29
CA ASP A 25 14.92 24.90 8.98
C ASP A 25 14.25 24.06 10.08
N SER A 26 14.11 22.76 9.84
CA SER A 26 13.39 21.86 10.73
C SER A 26 14.29 20.87 11.49
N GLY A 27 15.56 20.76 11.11
CA GLY A 27 16.49 19.73 11.61
C GLY A 27 16.10 18.30 11.23
N SER A 28 15.09 18.13 10.38
CA SER A 28 14.51 16.83 10.04
C SER A 28 15.26 16.16 8.89
N VAL A 29 15.36 14.82 8.92
CA VAL A 29 15.96 14.04 7.83
C VAL A 29 14.92 13.82 6.74
N LYS A 30 15.19 14.34 5.54
CA LYS A 30 14.34 14.17 4.36
C LYS A 30 14.91 13.11 3.43
N PHE A 31 14.01 12.38 2.78
CA PHE A 31 14.33 11.37 1.76
C PHE A 31 13.59 11.71 0.47
N SER A 32 14.29 11.68 -0.66
CA SER A 32 13.71 12.00 -1.97
C SER A 32 14.39 11.21 -3.08
N ASN A 33 13.64 10.90 -4.13
CA ASN A 33 14.18 10.33 -5.37
C ASN A 33 14.94 11.36 -6.22
N LEU A 34 14.77 12.65 -5.90
CA LEU A 34 15.40 13.77 -6.58
C LEU A 34 16.37 14.47 -5.61
N PRO A 35 17.49 15.02 -6.12
CA PRO A 35 18.38 15.81 -5.29
C PRO A 35 17.65 17.02 -4.70
N PRO A 36 18.11 17.55 -3.54
CA PRO A 36 17.55 18.79 -3.01
C PRO A 36 17.72 19.93 -4.01
N ALA A 37 16.75 20.84 -4.03
CA ALA A 37 16.80 22.02 -4.89
C ALA A 37 17.95 22.98 -4.50
N ASP A 38 18.36 22.96 -3.24
CA ASP A 38 19.48 23.75 -2.74
C ASP A 38 20.77 22.91 -2.77
N PRO A 39 21.79 23.28 -3.58
CA PRO A 39 23.05 22.57 -3.67
C PRO A 39 23.93 22.70 -2.42
N GLN A 40 23.62 23.62 -1.49
CA GLN A 40 24.33 23.73 -0.22
C GLN A 40 23.90 22.67 0.80
N LEU A 41 22.73 22.06 0.60
CA LEU A 41 22.29 20.91 1.37
C LEU A 41 23.13 19.71 0.92
N GLY A 42 24.14 19.36 1.72
CA GLY A 42 25.02 18.21 1.48
C GLY A 42 24.24 16.90 1.43
N ALA A 43 23.73 16.55 0.25
CA ALA A 43 22.91 15.38 0.03
C ALA A 43 23.76 14.12 -0.08
N GLU A 44 23.44 13.13 0.74
CA GLU A 44 24.04 11.80 0.68
C GLU A 44 23.14 10.90 -0.17
N LEU A 45 23.73 10.28 -1.20
CA LEU A 45 23.03 9.23 -1.96
C LEU A 45 23.11 7.93 -1.16
N LEU A 46 21.97 7.48 -0.64
CA LEU A 46 21.87 6.23 0.09
C LEU A 46 21.41 5.11 -0.83
N PRO A 47 22.15 3.98 -0.90
CA PRO A 47 21.64 2.79 -1.55
C PRO A 47 20.41 2.32 -0.78
N TYR A 48 19.28 2.16 -1.48
CA TYR A 48 18.05 1.66 -0.87
C TYR A 48 18.25 0.20 -0.43
N ARG A 49 18.69 0.03 0.83
CA ARG A 49 18.66 -1.23 1.55
C ARG A 49 17.21 -1.46 1.94
N GLY A 50 16.47 -2.01 0.98
CA GLY A 50 15.02 -1.99 0.95
C GLY A 50 14.34 -2.39 2.25
N ALA A 51 13.10 -1.95 2.35
CA ALA A 51 12.10 -2.46 3.29
C ALA A 51 12.30 -3.96 3.52
N PRO A 52 12.08 -4.45 4.76
CA PRO A 52 12.29 -5.86 5.10
C PRO A 52 11.69 -6.71 3.99
N LYS A 53 12.55 -7.52 3.35
CA LYS A 53 12.15 -8.45 2.29
C LYS A 53 10.85 -9.09 2.76
N PRO A 54 9.72 -8.91 2.05
CA PRO A 54 8.47 -9.50 2.50
C PRO A 54 8.76 -10.98 2.70
N ALA A 55 8.55 -11.47 3.93
CA ALA A 55 8.75 -12.86 4.25
C ALA A 55 8.04 -13.65 3.16
N ALA A 56 8.78 -14.56 2.50
CA ALA A 56 8.23 -15.32 1.39
C ALA A 56 6.92 -15.94 1.87
N ALA A 57 5.81 -15.43 1.35
CA ALA A 57 4.49 -15.89 1.69
C ALA A 57 4.50 -17.39 1.47
N SER A 58 4.34 -18.18 2.54
CA SER A 58 4.31 -19.63 2.41
C SER A 58 3.23 -19.97 1.37
N SER A 59 3.45 -20.96 0.52
CA SER A 59 2.49 -21.35 -0.51
C SER A 59 1.08 -21.59 0.05
N SER A 60 0.98 -21.99 1.32
CA SER A 60 -0.29 -22.09 2.07
C SER A 60 -1.01 -20.75 2.29
N SER A 61 -0.28 -19.66 2.52
CA SER A 61 -0.85 -18.32 2.70
C SER A 61 -1.45 -17.75 1.42
N LEU A 62 -0.87 -18.07 0.25
CA LEU A 62 -1.42 -17.68 -1.05
C LEU A 62 -2.72 -18.42 -1.36
N VAL A 63 -2.78 -19.73 -1.10
CA VAL A 63 -4.00 -20.53 -1.26
C VAL A 63 -5.11 -20.03 -0.34
N ALA A 64 -4.79 -19.72 0.92
CA ALA A 64 -5.76 -19.15 1.87
C ALA A 64 -6.27 -17.77 1.41
N LEU A 65 -5.38 -16.92 0.87
CA LEU A 65 -5.75 -15.63 0.32
C LEU A 65 -6.64 -15.77 -0.92
N GLU A 66 -6.32 -16.70 -1.82
CA GLU A 66 -7.11 -16.95 -3.02
C GLU A 66 -8.52 -17.47 -2.66
N MET A 67 -8.63 -18.39 -1.71
CA MET A 67 -9.93 -18.89 -1.23
C MET A 67 -10.76 -17.77 -0.59
N ARG A 68 -10.13 -16.92 0.22
CA ARG A 68 -10.80 -15.75 0.81
C ARG A 68 -11.25 -14.75 -0.25
N TRP A 69 -10.42 -14.49 -1.25
CA TRP A 69 -10.77 -13.62 -2.37
C TRP A 69 -11.94 -14.18 -3.18
N ARG A 70 -11.92 -15.47 -3.52
CA ARG A 70 -13.03 -16.14 -4.23
C ARG A 70 -14.33 -16.05 -3.44
N ALA A 71 -14.28 -16.27 -2.13
CA ALA A 71 -15.45 -16.15 -1.27
C ALA A 71 -16.03 -14.72 -1.29
N LEU A 72 -15.18 -13.70 -1.22
CA LEU A 72 -15.60 -12.30 -1.29
C LEU A 72 -16.20 -11.94 -2.66
N VAL A 73 -15.63 -12.44 -3.76
CA VAL A 73 -16.15 -12.22 -5.11
C VAL A 73 -17.52 -12.86 -5.27
N VAL A 74 -17.70 -14.11 -4.82
CA VAL A 74 -19.00 -14.80 -4.87
C VAL A 74 -20.02 -14.09 -4.00
N GLN A 75 -19.66 -13.70 -2.78
CA GLN A 75 -20.54 -12.94 -1.88
C GLN A 75 -20.97 -11.61 -2.49
N ARG A 76 -20.06 -10.92 -3.18
CA ARG A 76 -20.36 -9.66 -3.86
C ARG A 76 -21.21 -9.87 -5.11
N ALA A 77 -20.97 -10.93 -5.87
CA ALA A 77 -21.76 -11.27 -7.05
C ALA A 77 -23.18 -11.73 -6.70
N ALA A 78 -23.35 -12.36 -5.53
CA ALA A 78 -24.66 -12.78 -5.03
C ALA A 78 -25.47 -11.64 -4.41
N ARG A 79 -24.89 -10.46 -4.17
CA ARG A 79 -25.61 -9.29 -3.65
C ARG A 79 -26.43 -8.62 -4.75
N SER A 80 -27.70 -8.35 -4.43
CA SER A 80 -28.54 -7.57 -5.34
C SER A 80 -28.12 -6.09 -5.33
N PRO A 81 -28.38 -5.34 -6.42
CA PRO A 81 -28.18 -3.89 -6.44
C PRO A 81 -28.95 -3.15 -5.32
N GLN A 82 -30.09 -3.72 -4.90
CA GLN A 82 -30.93 -3.17 -3.83
C GLN A 82 -30.27 -3.31 -2.46
N ASP A 83 -29.57 -4.43 -2.20
CA ASP A 83 -28.81 -4.63 -0.96
C ASP A 83 -27.62 -3.67 -0.89
N MET A 84 -26.95 -3.41 -2.02
CA MET A 84 -25.86 -2.43 -2.08
C MET A 84 -26.35 -1.00 -1.85
N ALA A 85 -27.55 -0.65 -2.33
CA ALA A 85 -28.16 0.66 -2.09
C ALA A 85 -28.53 0.85 -0.61
N ARG A 86 -29.05 -0.20 0.04
CA ARG A 86 -29.33 -0.19 1.49
C ARG A 86 -28.06 -0.03 2.31
N ASP A 87 -27.01 -0.82 2.03
CA ASP A 87 -25.71 -0.72 2.72
C ASP A 87 -25.11 0.69 2.61
N ARG A 88 -25.19 1.32 1.42
CA ARG A 88 -24.71 2.70 1.22
C ARG A 88 -25.51 3.72 2.04
N GLY A 89 -26.82 3.54 2.15
CA GLY A 89 -27.68 4.40 2.96
C GLY A 89 -27.31 4.35 4.44
N VAL A 90 -27.10 3.14 4.98
CA VAL A 90 -26.69 2.92 6.37
C VAL A 90 -25.32 3.56 6.65
N LEU A 91 -24.32 3.30 5.80
CA LEU A 91 -22.98 3.89 5.96
C LEU A 91 -23.00 5.41 5.92
N ARG A 92 -23.83 5.99 5.04
CA ARG A 92 -23.97 7.44 4.96
C ARG A 92 -24.59 8.01 6.24
N GLN A 93 -25.63 7.36 6.76
CA GLN A 93 -26.28 7.74 8.00
C GLN A 93 -25.33 7.64 9.22
N GLU A 94 -24.48 6.62 9.27
CA GLU A 94 -23.47 6.45 10.34
C GLU A 94 -22.34 7.49 10.28
N LEU A 95 -21.96 7.92 9.07
CA LEU A 95 -21.00 9.02 8.88
C LEU A 95 -21.61 10.37 9.27
N GLU A 96 -22.88 10.60 8.92
CA GLU A 96 -23.60 11.83 9.26
C GLU A 96 -23.88 11.94 10.77
N THR A 97 -24.06 10.82 11.46
CA THR A 97 -24.27 10.78 12.92
C THR A 97 -22.96 10.68 13.72
N GLY A 98 -21.80 10.55 13.06
CA GLY A 98 -20.49 10.42 13.72
C GLY A 98 -20.29 9.13 14.51
N ALA A 99 -21.26 8.21 14.50
CA ALA A 99 -21.23 6.95 15.23
C ALA A 99 -20.06 6.05 14.81
N LEU A 100 -19.65 6.16 13.53
CA LEU A 100 -18.54 5.41 12.97
C LEU A 100 -17.18 5.84 13.57
N VAL A 101 -17.03 7.12 13.93
CA VAL A 101 -15.82 7.67 14.56
C VAL A 101 -15.70 7.21 16.01
N GLU A 102 -16.80 7.17 16.74
CA GLU A 102 -16.87 6.65 18.12
C GLU A 102 -16.54 5.14 18.15
N HIS A 103 -17.07 4.36 17.20
CA HIS A 103 -16.85 2.91 17.15
C HIS A 103 -15.41 2.54 16.77
N LEU A 104 -14.73 3.36 15.96
CA LEU A 104 -13.31 3.17 15.62
C LEU A 104 -12.35 3.64 16.72
N ARG A 105 -12.78 4.57 17.58
CA ARG A 105 -11.99 5.03 18.74
C ARG A 105 -12.04 4.06 19.92
N ALA A 106 -13.07 3.21 20.01
CA ALA A 106 -13.27 2.24 21.07
C ALA A 106 -12.61 0.86 20.84
N ARG A 107 -11.86 0.69 19.75
CA ARG A 107 -11.07 -0.52 19.41
C ARG A 107 -9.58 -0.22 19.47
#